data_AF-A0A7V7DEF5-F1
#
_entry.id   AF-A0A7V7DEF5-F1
#
_cell.length_a   1.000
_cell.length_b   1.000
_cell.length_c   1.000
_cell.angle_alpha   90.00
_cell.angle_beta   90.00
_cell.angle_gamma   90.00
#
_symmetry.space_group_name_H-M   'P 1'
#
loop_
_entity.id
_entity.type
_entity.pdbx_description
1 polymer ?
#
loop_
_entity_poly.entity_id
_entity_poly.type
_entity_poly.pdbx_seq_one_letter_code
_entity_poly.pdbx_strand_id
1 'polypeptide(L)' 'METVAPFKEVIDEIKEAGGEAFKLCFQCGLCDTVCPWNRVRPFSIRKI' A
#
# COMPACT_ATOMS: atom_id res chain seq x y z
N MET A 1 -8.58 -9.20 4.17
CA MET A 1 -9.00 -7.82 4.43
C MET A 1 -10.22 -7.58 3.56
N GLU A 2 -11.39 -7.44 4.17
CA GLU A 2 -12.63 -7.19 3.44
C GLU A 2 -12.81 -5.67 3.32
N THR A 3 -12.88 -5.16 2.10
CA THR A 3 -13.18 -3.75 1.87
C THR A 3 -14.68 -3.52 2.08
N VAL A 4 -15.06 -2.66 3.03
CA VAL A 4 -16.47 -2.41 3.41
C VAL A 4 -17.33 -1.96 2.22
N ALA A 5 -16.73 -1.22 1.27
CA ALA A 5 -17.23 -1.00 -0.09
C ALA A 5 -16.06 -0.57 -0.99
N PRO A 6 -16.00 -0.98 -2.27
CA PRO A 6 -14.93 -0.54 -3.17
C PRO A 6 -15.03 0.97 -3.47
N PHE A 7 -13.98 1.72 -3.18
CA PHE A 7 -13.88 3.12 -3.61
C PHE A 7 -13.41 3.18 -5.07
N LYS A 8 -14.38 3.11 -5.99
CA LYS A 8 -14.12 2.88 -7.42
C LYS A 8 -13.24 3.96 -8.06
N GLU A 9 -13.49 5.23 -7.76
CA GLU A 9 -12.73 6.37 -8.31
C GLU A 9 -11.23 6.25 -7.98
N VAL A 10 -10.90 6.03 -6.71
CA VAL A 10 -9.50 5.84 -6.26
C VAL A 10 -8.87 4.60 -6.87
N ILE A 11 -9.63 3.51 -7.02
CA ILE A 11 -9.12 2.29 -7.66
C ILE A 11 -8.75 2.56 -9.11
N ASP A 12 -9.57 3.31 -9.84
CA ASP A 12 -9.33 3.60 -11.25
C ASP A 12 -8.17 4.60 -11.42
N GLU A 13 -8.07 5.62 -10.56
CA GLU A 13 -6.89 6.51 -10.51
C GLU A 13 -5.58 5.75 -10.23
N ILE A 14 -5.58 4.80 -9.29
CA ILE A 14 -4.41 3.98 -8.98
C ILE A 14 -3.99 3.16 -10.21
N LYS A 15 -4.96 2.60 -10.96
CA LYS A 15 -4.66 1.84 -12.18
C LYS A 15 -4.08 2.74 -13.26
N GLU A 16 -4.66 3.93 -13.48
CA GLU A 16 -4.17 4.91 -14.44
C GLU A 16 -2.75 5.39 -14.10
N ALA A 17 -2.43 5.52 -12.81
CA ALA A 17 -1.10 5.84 -12.31
C ALA A 17 -0.09 4.67 -12.37
N GLY A 18 -0.48 3.48 -12.86
CA GLY A 18 0.39 2.32 -12.99
C GLY A 18 0.52 1.45 -11.73
N GLY A 19 -0.47 1.47 -10.83
CA GLY A 19 -0.46 0.77 -9.55
C GLY A 19 -0.43 -0.77 -9.63
N GLU A 20 -0.57 -1.38 -10.81
CA GLU A 20 -0.64 -2.83 -11.03
C GLU A 20 0.52 -3.64 -10.40
N ALA A 21 1.68 -3.02 -10.19
CA ALA A 21 2.84 -3.65 -9.54
C ALA A 21 2.53 -4.20 -8.13
N PHE A 22 1.54 -3.65 -7.42
CA PHE A 22 1.17 -4.15 -6.09
C PHE A 22 0.70 -5.62 -6.12
N LYS A 23 0.16 -6.09 -7.26
CA LYS A 23 -0.31 -7.48 -7.43
C LYS A 23 0.82 -8.50 -7.36
N LEU A 24 2.07 -8.06 -7.50
CA LEU A 24 3.28 -8.89 -7.37
C LEU A 24 3.80 -8.95 -5.92
N CYS A 25 3.18 -8.25 -4.98
CA CYS A 25 3.61 -8.23 -3.58
C CYS A 25 3.37 -9.58 -2.90
N PHE A 26 4.45 -10.26 -2.54
CA PHE A 26 4.43 -11.54 -1.80
C PHE A 26 4.68 -11.36 -0.30
N GLN A 27 4.39 -10.17 0.25
CA GLN A 27 4.47 -9.89 1.69
C GLN A 27 5.86 -10.06 2.34
N CYS A 28 6.94 -9.79 1.61
CA CYS A 28 8.31 -9.87 2.15
C CYS A 28 8.63 -8.86 3.26
N GLY A 29 7.91 -7.74 3.33
CA GLY A 29 8.09 -6.70 4.36
C GLY A 29 9.23 -5.72 4.11
N LEU A 30 9.94 -5.80 2.98
CA LEU A 30 11.03 -4.86 2.65
C LEU A 30 10.56 -3.39 2.69
N CYS A 31 9.35 -3.13 2.20
CA CYS A 31 8.74 -1.81 2.21
C CYS A 31 8.58 -1.21 3.62
N ASP A 32 8.31 -2.02 4.64
CA ASP A 32 8.28 -1.55 6.03
C ASP A 32 9.69 -1.25 6.55
N THR A 33 10.65 -2.15 6.28
CA THR A 33 12.03 -2.04 6.78
C THR A 33 12.74 -0.79 6.27
N VAL A 34 12.54 -0.44 4.98
CA VAL A 34 13.19 0.72 4.36
C VAL A 34 12.45 2.05 4.60
N CYS A 35 11.26 2.01 5.23
CA CYS A 35 10.41 3.18 5.32
C CYS A 35 11.03 4.26 6.23
N PRO A 36 11.34 5.46 5.72
CA PRO A 36 11.95 6.52 6.50
C PRO A 36 11.00 7.13 7.55
N TRP A 37 9.69 6.90 7.41
CA TRP A 37 8.69 7.42 8.34
C TRP A 37 8.87 6.91 9.78
N ASN A 38 9.54 5.76 9.95
CA ASN A 38 9.93 5.27 11.27
C ASN A 38 10.88 6.20 12.03
N ARG A 39 11.50 7.18 11.36
CA ARG A 39 12.27 8.26 11.99
C ARG A 39 11.39 9.35 12.62
N VAL A 40 10.13 9.44 12.20
CA VAL A 40 9.17 10.45 12.66
C VAL A 40 8.21 9.86 13.71
N ARG A 41 7.71 8.64 13.46
CA ARG A 41 6.87 7.89 14.41
C ARG A 41 6.89 6.39 14.08
N PRO A 42 6.50 5.51 15.01
CA PRO A 42 6.20 4.12 14.67
C PRO A 42 5.20 4.06 13.50
N PHE A 43 5.64 3.49 12.38
CA PHE A 43 4.88 3.44 11.13
C PHE A 43 5.11 2.13 10.38
N SER A 44 4.04 1.58 9.82
CA SER A 44 4.08 0.42 8.94
C SER A 44 3.13 0.65 7.77
N ILE A 45 3.65 0.51 6.55
CA ILE A 45 2.89 0.66 5.31
C ILE A 45 1.80 -0.42 5.18
N ARG A 46 2.02 -1.57 5.83
CA ARG A 46 1.09 -2.71 5.82
C ARG A 46 -0.04 -2.61 6.84
N LYS A 47 0.01 -1.62 7.74
CA LYS A 47 -0.99 -1.40 8.80
C LYS A 47 -1.74 -0.08 8.62
N ILE A 48 -1.72 0.47 7.41
CA ILE A 48 -2.51 1.65 7.02
C ILE A 48 -3.96 1.24 6.83
#